data_AF-A0A3B7MBS8-F1
#
_entry.id   AF-A0A3B7MBS8-F1
#
_cell.length_a   1.000
_cell.length_b   1.000
_cell.length_c   1.000
_cell.angle_alpha   90.00
_cell.angle_beta   90.00
_cell.angle_gamma   90.00
#
_symmetry.space_group_name_H-M   'P 1'
#
loop_
_entity.id
_entity.type
_entity.pdbx_description
1 polymer ?
#
loop_
_entity_poly.entity_id
_entity_poly.type
_entity_poly.pdbx_seq_one_letter_code
_entity_poly.pdbx_strand_id
1 'polypeptide(L)'
;MIEVNPYKILELSPAASRQEIMQAVAIAMKKRKYSASQIANAQRFLMNRENRLIADLLLPILPDAVRFTSFNCDSINSNSTQYKSLDISSPNELKNLEFILGKISDILE
;
A
#
# COMPACT_ATOMS: atom_id res chain seq x y z
N MET A 1 19.28 -1.88 0.66
CA MET A 1 17.96 -1.67 1.29
C MET A 1 17.70 -0.17 1.38
N ILE A 2 16.48 0.29 1.14
CA ILE A 2 16.12 1.70 1.36
C ILE A 2 15.86 1.87 2.86
N GLU A 3 16.80 2.47 3.58
CA GLU A 3 16.68 2.68 5.04
C GLU A 3 15.62 3.75 5.41
N VAL A 4 15.22 4.60 4.47
CA VAL A 4 14.35 5.76 4.72
C VAL A 4 13.21 5.79 3.71
N ASN A 5 11.97 5.93 4.20
CA ASN A 5 10.75 5.96 3.38
C ASN A 5 10.90 6.91 2.17
N PRO A 6 10.73 6.43 0.91
CA PRO A 6 10.91 7.25 -0.29
C PRO A 6 9.93 8.43 -0.36
N TYR A 7 8.73 8.31 0.23
CA TYR A 7 7.78 9.42 0.36
C TYR A 7 8.30 10.52 1.30
N LYS A 8 9.04 10.16 2.35
CA LYS A 8 9.70 11.14 3.23
C LYS A 8 10.89 11.81 2.53
N ILE A 9 11.68 11.05 1.76
CA ILE A 9 12.84 11.60 1.02
C ILE A 9 12.41 12.67 0.01
N LEU A 10 11.34 12.38 -0.74
CA LEU A 10 10.81 13.29 -1.76
C LEU A 10 9.78 14.28 -1.20
N GLU A 11 9.43 14.20 0.08
CA GLU A 11 8.41 15.01 0.74
C GLU A 11 7.06 14.99 -0.03
N LEU A 12 6.60 13.79 -0.38
CA LEU A 12 5.39 13.55 -1.17
C LEU A 12 4.34 12.74 -0.41
N SER A 13 3.08 12.91 -0.83
CA SER A 13 1.97 12.04 -0.45
C SER A 13 1.98 10.75 -1.30
N PRO A 14 1.46 9.61 -0.81
CA PRO A 14 1.33 8.38 -1.60
C PRO A 14 0.39 8.56 -2.80
N ALA A 15 -0.50 9.56 -2.73
CA ALA A 15 -1.39 9.96 -3.83
C ALA A 15 -0.67 10.69 -4.98
N ALA A 16 0.63 11.01 -4.85
CA ALA A 16 1.35 11.81 -5.84
C ALA A 16 1.42 11.14 -7.22
N SER A 17 1.15 11.91 -8.26
CA SER A 17 1.29 11.51 -9.66
C SER A 17 2.76 11.30 -10.05
N ARG A 18 3.00 10.61 -11.18
CA ARG A 18 4.35 10.44 -11.73
C ARG A 18 5.04 11.78 -12.02
N GLN A 19 4.28 12.79 -12.48
CA GLN A 19 4.80 14.12 -12.77
C GLN A 19 5.27 14.82 -11.50
N GLU A 20 4.47 14.75 -10.43
CA GLU A 20 4.84 15.31 -9.12
C GLU A 20 6.08 14.63 -8.54
N ILE A 21 6.23 13.31 -8.74
CA ILE A 21 7.45 12.58 -8.35
C ILE A 21 8.69 13.15 -9.06
N MET A 22 8.61 13.44 -10.35
CA MET A 22 9.74 14.02 -11.09
C MET A 22 10.07 15.44 -10.61
N GLN A 23 9.06 16.27 -10.36
CA GLN A 23 9.26 17.61 -9.84
C GLN A 23 9.87 17.61 -8.43
N ALA A 24 9.43 16.68 -7.57
CA ALA A 24 9.93 16.54 -6.21
C ALA A 24 11.42 16.17 -6.14
N VAL A 25 11.94 15.42 -7.11
CA VAL A 25 13.38 15.11 -7.20
C VAL A 25 14.20 16.39 -7.33
N ALA A 26 13.79 17.31 -8.22
CA ALA A 26 14.49 18.58 -8.40
C ALA A 26 14.44 19.44 -7.11
N ILE A 27 13.29 19.45 -6.43
CA ILE A 27 13.12 20.17 -5.16
C ILE A 27 13.98 19.55 -4.06
N ALA A 28 14.00 18.22 -3.93
CA ALA A 28 14.78 17.49 -2.93
C ALA A 28 16.29 17.71 -3.13
N MET A 29 16.76 17.70 -4.39
CA MET A 29 18.15 18.01 -4.73
C MET A 29 18.54 19.43 -4.34
N LYS A 30 17.64 20.41 -4.55
CA LYS A 30 17.85 21.80 -4.13
C LYS A 30 17.93 21.95 -2.61
N LYS A 31 17.11 21.19 -1.86
CA LYS A 31 17.08 21.21 -0.39
C LYS A 31 18.34 20.60 0.26
N ARG A 32 19.07 19.73 -0.45
CA ARG A 32 20.32 19.06 0.02
C ARG A 32 20.20 18.33 1.37
N LYS A 33 18.99 17.94 1.78
CA LYS A 33 18.73 17.16 3.01
C LYS A 33 19.19 15.70 2.89
N TYR A 34 19.11 15.15 1.68
CA TYR A 34 19.48 13.77 1.35
C TYR A 34 20.55 13.75 0.26
N SER A 35 21.35 12.68 0.21
CA SER A 35 22.33 12.50 -0.86
C SER A 35 21.65 12.30 -2.22
N ALA A 36 22.33 12.67 -3.30
CA ALA A 36 21.82 12.48 -4.66
C ALA A 36 21.49 11.00 -4.95
N SER A 37 22.28 10.06 -4.42
CA SER A 37 22.03 8.63 -4.51
C SER A 37 20.73 8.21 -3.83
N GLN A 38 20.46 8.71 -2.62
CA GLN A 38 19.21 8.43 -1.90
C GLN A 38 18.00 8.97 -2.66
N ILE A 39 18.09 10.18 -3.20
CA ILE A 39 17.01 10.81 -3.98
C ILE A 39 16.74 10.00 -5.25
N ALA A 40 17.79 9.62 -5.99
CA ALA A 40 17.66 8.82 -7.21
C ALA A 40 17.08 7.42 -6.93
N ASN A 41 17.48 6.79 -5.83
CA ASN A 41 16.94 5.50 -5.41
C ASN A 41 15.46 5.62 -5.02
N ALA A 42 15.07 6.68 -4.29
CA ALA A 42 13.68 6.94 -3.94
C ALA A 42 12.81 7.14 -5.18
N GLN A 43 13.27 7.94 -6.14
CA GLN A 43 12.58 8.14 -7.42
C GLN A 43 12.41 6.81 -8.17
N ARG A 44 13.49 6.04 -8.34
CA ARG A 44 13.47 4.74 -9.04
C ARG A 44 12.50 3.78 -8.38
N PHE A 45 12.46 3.77 -7.06
CA PHE A 45 11.54 2.93 -6.29
C PHE A 45 10.08 3.30 -6.54
N LEU A 46 9.71 4.58 -6.45
CA LEU A 46 8.31 5.02 -6.65
C LEU A 46 7.85 5.01 -8.12
N MET A 47 8.79 5.00 -9.08
CA MET A 47 8.47 4.89 -10.51
C MET A 47 8.13 3.47 -10.94
N ASN A 48 8.57 2.45 -10.19
CA ASN A 48 8.19 1.06 -10.38
C ASN A 48 6.86 0.78 -9.66
N ARG A 49 5.88 0.21 -10.37
CA ARG A 49 4.52 -0.03 -9.84
C ARG A 49 4.49 -1.01 -8.67
N GLU A 50 5.27 -2.09 -8.74
CA GLU A 50 5.30 -3.13 -7.70
C GLU A 50 5.91 -2.59 -6.42
N ASN A 51 7.06 -1.92 -6.54
CA ASN A 51 7.71 -1.26 -5.43
C ASN A 51 6.84 -0.17 -4.81
N ARG A 52 6.15 0.61 -5.65
CA ARG A 52 5.20 1.63 -5.17
C ARG A 52 4.04 1.01 -4.40
N LEU A 53 3.47 -0.09 -4.88
CA LEU A 53 2.42 -0.82 -4.17
C LEU A 53 2.91 -1.31 -2.79
N ILE A 54 4.13 -1.83 -2.72
CA ILE A 54 4.76 -2.24 -1.46
C ILE A 54 4.92 -1.03 -0.52
N ALA A 55 5.37 0.13 -1.01
CA ALA A 55 5.46 1.34 -0.20
C ALA A 55 4.09 1.84 0.27
N ASP A 56 3.08 1.83 -0.60
CA ASP A 56 1.73 2.27 -0.24
C ASP A 56 1.13 1.41 0.87
N LEU A 57 1.43 0.10 0.86
CA LEU A 57 0.96 -0.83 1.88
C LEU A 57 1.77 -0.75 3.18
N LEU A 58 3.10 -0.71 3.08
CA LEU A 58 4.00 -0.96 4.22
C LEU A 58 4.62 0.29 4.82
N LEU A 59 4.59 1.42 4.12
CA LEU A 59 5.24 2.67 4.56
C LEU A 59 4.20 3.74 4.86
N PRO A 60 3.34 3.53 5.87
CA PRO A 60 2.33 4.50 6.22
C PRO A 60 2.96 5.87 6.49
N ILE A 61 2.43 6.90 5.85
CA ILE A 61 2.56 8.28 6.33
C ILE A 61 1.52 8.47 7.43
N LEU A 62 1.59 7.62 8.46
CA LEU A 62 0.80 7.84 9.65
C LEU A 62 1.40 9.04 10.38
N PRO A 63 0.56 9.97 10.87
CA PRO A 63 1.05 10.99 11.78
C PRO A 63 1.74 10.31 12.96
N ASP A 64 2.84 10.89 13.43
CA ASP A 64 3.56 10.40 14.62
C ASP A 64 2.53 10.09 15.70
N ALA A 65 2.58 8.84 16.21
CA ALA A 65 1.50 8.19 16.94
C ALA A 65 0.64 9.19 17.72
N VAL A 66 -0.51 9.55 17.13
CA VAL A 66 -1.57 10.19 17.88
C VAL A 66 -1.91 9.18 18.95
N ARG A 67 -1.52 9.45 20.21
CA ARG A 67 -1.90 8.60 21.33
C ARG A 67 -3.41 8.53 21.31
N PHE A 68 -3.94 7.41 20.82
CA PHE A 68 -5.36 7.15 20.89
C PHE A 68 -5.67 7.03 22.39
N THR A 69 -6.25 8.09 22.94
CA THR A 69 -6.77 8.08 24.31
C THR A 69 -7.92 7.11 24.30
N SER A 70 -7.67 5.87 24.73
CA SER A 70 -8.64 4.79 24.95
C SER A 70 -9.76 4.73 23.91
N PHE A 71 -9.63 3.88 22.90
CA PHE A 71 -10.81 3.45 22.16
C PHE A 71 -11.77 2.77 23.14
N ASN A 72 -12.91 3.41 23.43
CA ASN A 72 -13.98 2.70 24.10
C ASN A 72 -14.59 1.69 23.12
N CYS A 73 -14.40 0.40 23.40
CA CYS A 73 -14.80 -0.72 22.54
C CYS A 73 -16.29 -1.09 22.70
N ASP A 74 -17.08 -0.25 23.36
CA ASP A 74 -18.48 -0.56 23.71
C ASP A 74 -19.46 -0.49 22.53
N SER A 75 -19.00 -0.11 21.33
CA SER A 75 -19.85 0.04 20.14
C SER A 75 -19.37 -0.71 18.90
N ILE A 76 -18.57 -1.79 19.07
CA ILE A 76 -18.49 -2.81 18.01
C ILE A 76 -19.81 -3.58 18.03
N ASN A 77 -20.84 -3.00 17.43
CA ASN A 77 -22.04 -3.74 17.04
C ASN A 77 -21.56 -4.88 16.14
N SER A 78 -21.90 -6.11 16.53
CA SER A 78 -21.52 -7.39 15.93
C SER A 78 -22.12 -7.62 14.54
N ASN A 79 -22.29 -6.56 13.76
CA ASN A 79 -22.53 -6.61 12.32
C ASN A 79 -21.18 -6.62 11.58
N SER A 80 -20.09 -7.07 12.22
CA SER A 80 -19.00 -7.65 11.47
C SER A 80 -19.64 -8.73 10.62
N THR A 81 -19.69 -8.52 9.30
CA THR A 81 -19.95 -9.60 8.36
C THR A 81 -18.95 -10.68 8.74
N GLN A 82 -19.42 -11.71 9.42
CA GLN A 82 -18.63 -12.85 9.81
C GLN A 82 -18.10 -13.41 8.49
N TYR A 83 -16.85 -13.12 8.15
CA TYR A 83 -16.20 -13.82 7.05
C TYR A 83 -16.03 -15.24 7.55
N LYS A 84 -16.94 -16.13 7.12
CA LYS A 84 -16.81 -17.56 7.34
C LYS A 84 -15.45 -17.94 6.77
N SER A 85 -14.52 -18.36 7.62
CA SER A 85 -13.26 -18.95 7.17
C SER A 85 -13.61 -20.10 6.22
N LEU A 86 -13.17 -20.02 4.96
CA LEU A 86 -13.33 -21.15 4.05
C LEU A 86 -12.56 -22.34 4.63
N ASP A 87 -13.27 -23.43 4.89
CA ASP A 87 -12.64 -24.69 5.25
C ASP A 87 -12.22 -25.38 3.95
N ILE A 88 -10.94 -25.22 3.61
CA ILE A 88 -10.30 -25.78 2.40
C ILE A 88 -10.36 -27.32 2.42
N SER A 89 -10.76 -27.95 3.54
CA SER A 89 -10.94 -29.40 3.66
C SER A 89 -12.33 -29.86 3.18
N SER A 90 -13.29 -28.95 2.99
CA SER A 90 -14.64 -29.28 2.52
C SER A 90 -14.69 -29.31 0.99
N PRO A 91 -14.88 -30.49 0.36
CA PRO A 91 -14.81 -30.64 -1.10
C PRO A 91 -15.92 -29.89 -1.85
N ASN A 92 -16.99 -29.49 -1.17
CA ASN A 92 -18.08 -28.72 -1.76
C ASN A 92 -17.74 -27.22 -1.89
N GLU A 93 -16.90 -26.67 -0.99
CA GLU A 93 -16.52 -25.25 -1.06
C GLU A 93 -15.46 -25.01 -2.17
N LEU A 94 -14.58 -25.99 -2.40
CA LEU A 94 -13.61 -25.98 -3.52
C LEU A 94 -14.26 -26.01 -4.91
N LYS A 95 -15.30 -26.84 -5.10
CA LYS A 95 -16.01 -26.94 -6.39
C LYS A 95 -16.72 -25.65 -6.77
N ASN A 96 -17.24 -24.93 -5.78
CA ASN A 96 -17.86 -23.63 -6.01
C ASN A 96 -16.83 -22.58 -6.44
N LEU A 97 -15.60 -22.67 -5.95
CA LEU A 97 -14.52 -21.75 -6.31
C LEU A 97 -14.04 -22.00 -7.74
N GLU A 98 -13.80 -23.26 -8.12
CA GLU A 98 -13.48 -23.68 -9.49
C GLU A 98 -14.54 -23.19 -10.49
N PHE A 99 -15.82 -23.32 -10.13
CA PHE A 99 -16.93 -22.86 -10.95
C PHE A 99 -16.95 -21.34 -11.15
N ILE A 100 -16.66 -20.58 -10.08
CA ILE A 100 -16.59 -19.12 -10.14
C ILE A 100 -15.40 -18.68 -11.01
N LEU A 101 -14.24 -19.32 -10.84
CA LEU A 101 -13.03 -19.02 -11.62
C LEU A 101 -13.23 -19.31 -13.11
N GLY A 102 -13.93 -20.40 -13.45
CA GLY A 102 -14.32 -20.70 -14.84
C GLY A 102 -15.17 -19.58 -15.44
N LYS A 103 -16.20 -19.12 -14.72
CA LYS A 103 -17.03 -18.00 -15.19
C LYS A 103 -16.27 -16.69 -15.37
N ILE A 104 -15.28 -16.43 -14.53
CA ILE A 104 -14.44 -15.24 -14.65
C ILE A 104 -13.52 -15.36 -15.88
N SER A 105 -13.01 -16.56 -16.16
CA SER A 105 -12.23 -16.83 -17.38
C SER A 105 -13.05 -16.57 -18.64
N ASP A 106 -14.30 -17.04 -18.68
CA ASP A 106 -15.22 -16.85 -19.82
C ASP A 106 -15.59 -15.37 -20.07
N ILE A 107 -15.40 -14.50 -19.07
CA ILE A 107 -15.64 -13.05 -19.17
C ILE A 107 -14.38 -12.30 -19.65
N LEU A 108 -13.20 -12.92 -19.50
CA LEU A 108 -11.90 -12.31 -19.80
C LEU A 108 -11.31 -12.74 -21.15
N GLU A 109 -11.89 -13.73 -21.83
CA GLU A 109 -11.73 -13.99 -23.27
C GLU A 109 -12.68 -13.11 -24.12
#